data_AF-A0A7X9IGC4-F1
#
_entry.id   AF-A0A7X9IGC4-F1
#
_cell.length_a   1.000
_cell.length_b   1.000
_cell.length_c   1.000
_cell.angle_alpha   90.00
_cell.angle_beta   90.00
_cell.angle_gamma   90.00
#
_symmetry.space_group_name_H-M   'P 1'
#
loop_
_entity.id
_entity.type
_entity.pdbx_description
1 polymer ?
#
loop_
_entity_poly.entity_id
_entity_poly.type
_entity_poly.pdbx_seq_one_letter_code
_entity_poly.pdbx_strand_id
1 'polypeptide(L)'
;MSLIINHNLMALNAARNLSASYGALSDSTRKLSSGLRITTSADDAAGLVVRELMRADIATLNQGVRNANDAISLIQTADGALSVIDEKLIRMKELAEQAATGTYTSDQRLIIDSEYQAMASEITRIANATDFNGIYLLNGNLSGNTHDGTGLSSIGKLKIHFGTANDSAEDYYYLQIGASTASAFGVGLAAGNSISTQQLAQEALALINQAI
;
A
#
# COMPACT_ATOMS: atom_id res chain seq x y z
N MET A 1 56.11 61.50 9.44
CA MET A 1 56.03 60.02 9.39
C MET A 1 57.04 59.49 10.39
N SER A 2 56.60 58.78 11.42
CA SER A 2 57.52 58.15 12.39
C SER A 2 58.12 56.89 11.74
N LEU A 3 59.44 56.85 11.60
CA LEU A 3 60.16 55.70 11.08
C LEU A 3 60.41 54.72 12.22
N ILE A 4 59.67 53.61 12.23
CA ILE A 4 59.72 52.61 13.29
C ILE A 4 60.35 51.34 12.71
N ILE A 5 61.48 50.91 13.28
CA ILE A 5 62.32 49.83 12.73
C ILE A 5 61.88 48.45 13.28
N ASN A 6 61.35 48.40 14.50
CA ASN A 6 61.00 47.13 15.17
C ASN A 6 59.66 46.53 14.73
N HIS A 7 58.75 47.31 14.17
CA HIS A 7 57.46 46.81 13.69
C HIS A 7 57.06 47.46 12.37
N ASN A 8 56.69 46.64 11.39
CA ASN A 8 56.29 47.09 10.06
C ASN A 8 54.78 46.97 9.87
N LEU A 9 54.07 48.08 10.12
CA LEU A 9 52.60 48.14 10.00
C LEU A 9 52.12 47.93 8.56
N MET A 10 52.90 48.33 7.55
CA MET A 10 52.52 48.15 6.14
C MET A 10 52.57 46.67 5.74
N ALA A 11 53.61 45.95 6.17
CA ALA A 11 53.69 44.50 5.99
C ALA A 11 52.58 43.75 6.75
N LEU A 12 52.26 44.17 7.98
CA LEU A 12 51.15 43.59 8.76
C LEU A 12 49.79 43.83 8.09
N ASN A 13 49.57 45.02 7.51
CA ASN A 13 48.35 45.31 6.75
C ASN A 13 48.25 44.44 5.49
N ALA A 14 49.34 44.30 4.73
CA ALA A 14 49.38 43.43 3.56
C ALA A 14 49.12 41.95 3.94
N ALA A 15 49.71 41.46 5.03
CA ALA A 15 49.48 40.11 5.53
C ALA A 15 48.03 39.86 5.96
N ARG A 16 47.38 40.84 6.63
CA ARG A 16 45.96 40.75 6.99
C ARG A 16 45.05 40.67 5.76
N ASN A 17 45.28 41.50 4.76
CA ASN A 17 44.52 41.46 3.51
C ASN A 17 44.73 40.14 2.76
N LEU A 18 45.96 39.65 2.68
CA LEU A 18 46.28 38.35 2.08
C LEU A 18 45.56 37.20 2.79
N SER A 19 45.53 37.21 4.13
CA SER A 19 44.79 36.21 4.92
C SER A 19 43.29 36.25 4.64
N ALA A 20 42.70 37.44 4.47
CA ALA A 20 41.28 37.57 4.09
C ALA A 20 41.03 37.01 2.68
N SER A 21 41.92 37.29 1.71
CA SER A 21 41.83 36.75 0.35
C SER A 21 41.95 35.22 0.31
N TYR A 22 42.87 34.63 1.09
CA TYR A 22 42.97 33.17 1.22
C TYR A 22 41.72 32.56 1.85
N GLY A 23 41.12 33.21 2.84
CA GLY A 23 39.84 32.79 3.42
C GLY A 23 38.71 32.75 2.38
N ALA A 24 38.56 33.82 1.59
CA ALA A 24 37.56 33.89 0.53
C ALA A 24 37.79 32.87 -0.60
N LEU A 25 39.05 32.62 -0.96
CA LEU A 25 39.41 31.57 -1.92
C LEU A 25 39.07 30.18 -1.39
N SER A 26 39.37 29.90 -0.11
CA SER A 26 39.02 28.64 0.53
C SER A 26 37.50 28.40 0.56
N ASP A 27 36.71 29.44 0.79
CA ASP A 27 35.25 29.33 0.78
C ASP A 27 34.71 29.10 -0.65
N SER A 28 35.24 29.82 -1.63
CA SER A 28 34.86 29.67 -3.04
C SER A 28 35.20 28.27 -3.58
N THR A 29 36.37 27.75 -3.25
CA THR A 29 36.80 26.40 -3.65
C THR A 29 35.95 25.32 -2.98
N ARG A 30 35.55 25.50 -1.71
CA ARG A 30 34.61 24.60 -1.02
C ARG A 30 33.23 24.59 -1.68
N LYS A 31 32.68 25.75 -2.01
CA LYS A 31 31.38 25.88 -2.70
C LYS A 31 31.42 25.32 -4.12
N LEU A 32 32.52 25.52 -4.84
CA LEU A 32 32.74 24.94 -6.17
C LEU A 32 32.80 23.40 -6.10
N SER A 33 33.54 22.86 -5.13
CA SER A 33 33.71 21.41 -4.97
C SER A 33 32.42 20.71 -4.55
N SER A 34 31.58 21.37 -3.74
CA SER A 34 30.29 20.83 -3.33
C SER A 34 29.18 21.05 -4.37
N GLY A 35 29.34 22.03 -5.26
CA GLY A 35 28.29 22.52 -6.15
C GLY A 35 27.16 23.25 -5.41
N LEU A 36 27.31 23.53 -4.11
CA LEU A 36 26.27 24.12 -3.26
C LEU A 36 26.68 25.53 -2.83
N ARG A 37 25.76 26.49 -3.00
CA ARG A 37 25.95 27.87 -2.55
C ARG A 37 26.09 27.99 -1.04
N ILE A 38 25.32 27.21 -0.28
CA ILE A 38 25.31 27.17 1.19
C ILE A 38 25.92 25.84 1.60
N THR A 39 27.07 25.85 2.26
CA THR A 39 27.76 24.60 2.66
C THR A 39 27.78 24.39 4.16
N THR A 40 27.77 25.48 4.93
CA THR A 40 27.80 25.47 6.40
C THR A 40 26.78 26.43 6.98
N SER A 41 26.43 26.22 8.26
CA SER A 41 25.51 27.10 9.00
C SER A 41 26.02 28.53 9.14
N ALA A 42 27.34 28.74 8.99
CA ALA A 42 27.96 30.06 8.97
C ALA A 42 27.70 30.85 7.67
N ASP A 43 27.40 30.16 6.55
CA ASP A 43 27.10 30.83 5.27
C ASP A 43 25.69 31.43 5.29
N ASP A 44 24.71 30.64 5.71
CA ASP A 44 23.31 31.01 5.89
C ASP A 44 22.60 29.94 6.72
N ALA A 45 22.37 30.21 7.99
CA ALA A 45 21.72 29.26 8.90
C ALA A 45 20.27 28.96 8.51
N ALA A 46 19.51 29.98 8.07
CA ALA A 46 18.10 29.80 7.72
C ALA A 46 17.96 29.04 6.39
N GLY A 47 18.75 29.41 5.38
CA GLY A 47 18.78 28.71 4.10
C GLY A 47 19.28 27.27 4.22
N LEU A 48 20.23 26.99 5.12
CA LEU A 48 20.65 25.63 5.43
C LEU A 48 19.52 24.79 6.03
N VAL A 49 18.77 25.33 7.01
CA VAL A 49 17.64 24.62 7.64
C VAL A 49 16.56 24.28 6.62
N VAL A 50 16.14 25.24 5.79
CA VAL A 50 15.13 25.00 4.74
C VAL A 50 15.60 23.92 3.77
N ARG A 51 16.89 23.92 3.38
CA ARG A 51 17.45 22.89 2.51
C ARG A 51 17.41 21.50 3.16
N GLU A 52 17.81 21.38 4.41
CA GLU A 52 17.80 20.08 5.09
C GLU A 52 16.37 19.57 5.30
N LEU A 53 15.41 20.45 5.56
CA LEU A 53 13.98 20.10 5.58
C LEU A 53 13.53 19.55 4.21
N MET A 54 13.81 20.27 3.13
CA MET A 54 13.46 19.80 1.77
C MET A 54 14.17 18.49 1.41
N ARG A 55 15.42 18.28 1.83
CA ARG A 55 16.13 17.01 1.61
C ARG A 55 15.50 15.87 2.39
N ALA A 56 15.06 16.12 3.63
CA ALA A 56 14.31 15.15 4.41
C ALA A 56 12.98 14.81 3.72
N ASP A 57 12.23 15.81 3.28
CA ASP A 57 10.96 15.64 2.57
C ASP A 57 11.13 14.82 1.28
N ILE A 58 12.16 15.11 0.49
CA ILE A 58 12.48 14.33 -0.72
C ILE A 58 12.79 12.88 -0.36
N ALA A 59 13.56 12.63 0.70
CA ALA A 59 13.89 11.27 1.12
C ALA A 59 12.64 10.50 1.58
N THR A 60 11.75 11.15 2.33
CA THR A 60 10.49 10.57 2.80
C THR A 60 9.51 10.32 1.65
N LEU A 61 9.36 11.26 0.71
CA LEU A 61 8.51 11.08 -0.48
C LEU A 61 9.02 9.93 -1.36
N ASN A 62 10.34 9.78 -1.53
CA ASN A 62 10.90 8.65 -2.26
C ASN A 62 10.58 7.30 -1.59
N GLN A 63 10.57 7.24 -0.25
CA GLN A 63 10.09 6.06 0.46
C GLN A 63 8.58 5.87 0.27
N GLY A 64 7.82 6.96 0.28
CA GLY A 64 6.39 6.94 0.01
C GLY A 64 6.03 6.37 -1.36
N VAL A 65 6.76 6.73 -2.41
CA VAL A 65 6.62 6.16 -3.74
C VAL A 65 6.86 4.65 -3.73
N ARG A 66 7.87 4.16 -2.98
CA ARG A 66 8.09 2.72 -2.81
C ARG A 66 6.91 2.04 -2.11
N ASN A 67 6.43 2.61 -1.01
CA ASN A 67 5.26 2.09 -0.29
C ASN A 67 4.01 2.03 -1.20
N ALA A 68 3.81 3.02 -2.07
CA ALA A 68 2.71 3.02 -3.03
C ALA A 68 2.84 1.90 -4.08
N ASN A 69 4.06 1.63 -4.57
CA ASN A 69 4.30 0.51 -5.48
C ASN A 69 4.06 -0.85 -4.82
N ASP A 70 4.41 -1.00 -3.54
CA ASP A 70 4.11 -2.22 -2.76
C ASP A 70 2.59 -2.39 -2.61
N ALA A 71 1.86 -1.30 -2.35
CA ALA A 71 0.41 -1.31 -2.30
C ALA A 71 -0.24 -1.70 -3.64
N ILE A 72 0.28 -1.20 -4.76
CA ILE A 72 -0.17 -1.59 -6.11
C ILE A 72 0.03 -3.09 -6.30
N SER A 73 1.20 -3.63 -5.93
CA SER A 73 1.51 -5.05 -6.06
C SER A 73 0.58 -5.93 -5.21
N LEU A 74 0.25 -5.46 -3.99
CA LEU A 74 -0.73 -6.10 -3.11
C LEU A 74 -2.13 -6.12 -3.74
N ILE A 75 -2.58 -4.99 -4.27
CA ILE A 75 -3.91 -4.89 -4.93
C ILE A 75 -3.97 -5.81 -6.15
N GLN A 76 -2.92 -5.86 -6.97
CA GLN A 76 -2.85 -6.75 -8.13
C GLN A 76 -2.89 -8.23 -7.73
N THR A 77 -2.28 -8.60 -6.59
CA THR A 77 -2.37 -9.96 -6.05
C THR A 77 -3.79 -10.29 -5.63
N ALA A 78 -4.48 -9.36 -4.95
CA ALA A 78 -5.88 -9.52 -4.59
C ALA A 78 -6.78 -9.63 -5.84
N ASP A 79 -6.57 -8.77 -6.84
CA ASP A 79 -7.33 -8.74 -8.09
C ASP A 79 -7.18 -10.05 -8.89
N GLY A 80 -5.96 -10.57 -9.00
CA GLY A 80 -5.72 -11.88 -9.63
C GLY A 80 -6.44 -13.03 -8.92
N ALA A 81 -6.47 -13.02 -7.58
CA ALA A 81 -7.21 -14.02 -6.82
C ALA A 81 -8.73 -13.87 -6.97
N LEU A 82 -9.24 -12.63 -7.01
CA LEU A 82 -10.66 -12.35 -7.25
C LEU A 82 -11.10 -12.81 -8.64
N SER A 83 -10.25 -12.66 -9.67
CA SER A 83 -10.54 -13.19 -11.01
C SER A 83 -10.72 -14.70 -11.01
N VAL A 84 -9.94 -15.45 -10.22
CA VAL A 84 -10.13 -16.91 -10.09
C VAL A 84 -11.42 -17.24 -9.33
N ILE A 85 -11.78 -16.44 -8.31
CA ILE A 85 -13.05 -16.60 -7.58
C ILE A 85 -14.24 -16.35 -8.52
N ASP A 86 -14.16 -15.33 -9.38
CA ASP A 86 -15.20 -15.02 -10.37
C ASP A 86 -15.45 -16.20 -11.33
N GLU A 87 -14.38 -16.83 -11.85
CA GLU A 87 -14.52 -18.05 -12.66
C GLU A 87 -15.25 -19.18 -11.93
N LYS A 88 -15.04 -19.32 -10.61
CA LYS A 88 -15.76 -20.33 -9.80
C LYS A 88 -17.21 -19.94 -9.57
N LEU A 89 -17.51 -18.65 -9.35
CA LEU A 89 -18.89 -18.16 -9.20
C LEU A 89 -19.68 -18.36 -10.50
N ILE A 90 -19.08 -18.11 -11.66
CA ILE A 90 -19.70 -18.40 -12.96
C ILE A 90 -20.00 -19.90 -13.10
N ARG A 91 -19.06 -20.79 -12.77
CA ARG A 91 -19.30 -22.24 -12.78
C ARG A 91 -20.41 -22.65 -11.80
N MET A 92 -20.44 -22.05 -10.61
CA MET A 92 -21.51 -22.27 -9.63
C MET A 92 -22.87 -21.83 -10.15
N LYS A 93 -22.93 -20.72 -10.90
CA LYS A 93 -24.14 -20.26 -11.57
C LYS A 93 -24.64 -21.26 -12.62
N GLU A 94 -23.75 -21.83 -13.43
CA GLU A 94 -24.10 -22.88 -14.39
C GLU A 94 -24.70 -24.11 -13.71
N LEU A 95 -24.09 -24.57 -12.61
CA LEU A 95 -24.57 -25.71 -11.84
C LEU A 95 -25.94 -25.43 -11.20
N ALA A 96 -26.14 -24.21 -10.67
CA ALA A 96 -27.41 -23.79 -10.10
C ALA A 96 -28.52 -23.73 -11.16
N GLU A 97 -28.24 -23.20 -12.36
CA GLU A 97 -29.18 -23.19 -13.50
C GLU A 97 -29.54 -24.62 -13.94
N GLN A 98 -28.53 -25.51 -14.00
CA GLN A 98 -28.73 -26.91 -14.32
C GLN A 98 -29.63 -27.61 -13.28
N ALA A 99 -29.41 -27.35 -11.99
CA ALA A 99 -30.20 -27.92 -10.89
C ALA A 99 -31.63 -27.34 -10.80
N ALA A 100 -31.83 -26.09 -11.23
CA ALA A 100 -33.14 -25.43 -11.28
C ALA A 100 -34.08 -26.04 -12.33
N THR A 101 -33.54 -26.74 -13.34
CA THR A 101 -34.33 -27.36 -14.40
C THR A 101 -34.98 -28.68 -13.93
N GLY A 102 -36.23 -28.91 -14.32
CA GLY A 102 -37.01 -30.10 -13.92
C GLY A 102 -36.73 -31.40 -14.65
N THR A 103 -35.75 -31.43 -15.55
CA THR A 103 -35.40 -32.63 -16.34
C THR A 103 -34.48 -33.60 -15.60
N TYR A 104 -33.81 -33.17 -14.53
CA TYR A 104 -32.87 -33.98 -13.75
C TYR A 104 -33.57 -34.72 -12.59
N THR A 105 -33.05 -35.90 -12.24
CA THR A 105 -33.53 -36.68 -11.08
C THR A 105 -32.99 -36.11 -9.76
N SER A 106 -33.52 -36.58 -8.63
CA SER A 106 -33.01 -36.21 -7.29
C SER A 106 -31.53 -36.58 -7.12
N ASP A 107 -31.14 -37.77 -7.57
CA ASP A 107 -29.77 -38.27 -7.40
C ASP A 107 -28.79 -37.46 -8.25
N GLN A 108 -29.20 -37.09 -9.47
CA GLN A 108 -28.41 -36.20 -10.33
C GLN A 108 -28.25 -34.80 -9.71
N ARG A 109 -29.32 -34.25 -9.10
CA ARG A 109 -29.22 -32.98 -8.37
C ARG A 109 -28.29 -33.04 -7.16
N LEU A 110 -28.25 -34.17 -6.44
CA LEU A 110 -27.30 -34.35 -5.33
C LEU A 110 -25.84 -34.37 -5.81
N ILE A 111 -25.57 -34.96 -6.99
CA ILE A 111 -24.23 -34.93 -7.59
C ILE A 111 -23.85 -33.51 -8.01
N ILE A 112 -24.75 -32.78 -8.67
CA ILE A 112 -24.54 -31.38 -9.05
C ILE A 112 -24.32 -30.50 -7.82
N ASP A 113 -25.10 -30.72 -6.75
CA ASP A 113 -24.91 -30.03 -5.47
C ASP A 113 -23.53 -30.34 -4.89
N SER A 114 -23.07 -31.59 -4.91
CA SER A 114 -21.72 -31.92 -4.42
C SER A 114 -20.59 -31.16 -5.16
N GLU A 115 -20.73 -30.96 -6.48
CA GLU A 115 -19.80 -30.14 -7.27
C GLU A 115 -19.89 -28.67 -6.87
N TYR A 116 -21.12 -28.14 -6.71
CA TYR A 116 -21.35 -26.77 -6.24
C TYR A 116 -20.72 -26.51 -4.87
N GLN A 117 -20.85 -27.46 -3.94
CA GLN A 117 -20.24 -27.35 -2.61
C GLN A 117 -18.71 -27.42 -2.68
N ALA A 118 -18.15 -28.23 -3.57
CA ALA A 118 -16.71 -28.25 -3.80
C ALA A 118 -16.20 -26.90 -4.34
N MET A 119 -16.95 -26.26 -5.25
CA MET A 119 -16.60 -24.92 -5.75
C MET A 119 -16.67 -23.85 -4.64
N ALA A 120 -17.71 -23.89 -3.79
CA ALA A 120 -17.81 -22.99 -2.64
C ALA A 120 -16.65 -23.17 -1.63
N SER A 121 -16.27 -24.42 -1.37
CA SER A 121 -15.10 -24.73 -0.52
C SER A 121 -13.82 -24.19 -1.14
N GLU A 122 -13.67 -24.28 -2.46
CA GLU A 122 -12.49 -23.78 -3.17
C GLU A 122 -12.40 -22.25 -3.12
N ILE A 123 -13.52 -21.53 -3.28
CA ILE A 123 -13.57 -20.06 -3.08
C ILE A 123 -13.07 -19.69 -1.68
N THR A 124 -13.56 -20.40 -0.65
CA THR A 124 -13.15 -20.16 0.74
C THR A 124 -11.66 -20.48 0.95
N ARG A 125 -11.15 -21.54 0.31
CA ARG A 125 -9.73 -21.89 0.36
C ARG A 125 -8.87 -20.81 -0.28
N ILE A 126 -9.25 -20.30 -1.46
CA ILE A 126 -8.53 -19.21 -2.15
C ILE A 126 -8.55 -17.97 -1.26
N ALA A 127 -9.71 -17.55 -0.76
CA ALA A 127 -9.83 -16.37 0.09
C ALA A 127 -8.96 -16.44 1.36
N ASN A 128 -8.81 -17.63 1.95
CA ASN A 128 -7.98 -17.86 3.13
C ASN A 128 -6.48 -18.06 2.80
N ALA A 129 -6.14 -18.46 1.58
CA ALA A 129 -4.76 -18.70 1.16
C ALA A 129 -4.12 -17.47 0.49
N THR A 130 -4.90 -16.53 -0.02
CA THR A 130 -4.37 -15.30 -0.65
C THR A 130 -3.79 -14.37 0.41
N ASP A 131 -2.46 -14.33 0.46
CA ASP A 131 -1.70 -13.41 1.27
C ASP A 131 -0.70 -12.61 0.44
N PHE A 132 -0.33 -11.44 0.97
CA PHE A 132 0.81 -10.67 0.49
C PHE A 132 1.71 -10.38 1.68
N ASN A 133 2.92 -10.95 1.66
CA ASN A 133 3.89 -10.79 2.74
C ASN A 133 3.31 -11.16 4.13
N GLY A 134 2.49 -12.22 4.20
CA GLY A 134 1.82 -12.67 5.42
C GLY A 134 0.55 -11.90 5.81
N ILE A 135 0.15 -10.87 5.04
CA ILE A 135 -1.12 -10.18 5.23
C ILE A 135 -2.19 -10.86 4.39
N TYR A 136 -3.15 -11.52 5.03
CA TYR A 136 -4.30 -12.12 4.35
C TYR A 136 -5.23 -11.04 3.80
N LEU A 137 -5.56 -11.15 2.50
CA LEU A 137 -6.22 -10.07 1.77
C LEU A 137 -7.74 -10.24 1.69
N LEU A 138 -8.22 -11.47 1.47
CA LEU A 138 -9.60 -11.75 1.06
C LEU A 138 -10.46 -12.46 2.14
N ASN A 139 -9.86 -12.84 3.26
CA ASN A 139 -10.54 -13.57 4.34
C ASN A 139 -11.40 -12.68 5.26
N GLY A 140 -11.44 -11.36 5.00
CA GLY A 140 -12.19 -10.39 5.80
C GLY A 140 -11.39 -9.68 6.88
N ASN A 141 -10.10 -10.00 7.09
CA ASN A 141 -9.24 -9.29 8.03
C ASN A 141 -9.16 -7.77 7.74
N LEU A 142 -9.21 -7.41 6.46
CA LEU A 142 -9.16 -6.02 5.97
C LEU A 142 -10.54 -5.36 5.82
N SER A 143 -11.63 -6.04 6.21
CA SER A 143 -13.00 -5.57 5.98
C SER A 143 -13.48 -4.54 6.99
N GLY A 144 -12.77 -4.38 8.13
CA GLY A 144 -13.15 -3.47 9.20
C GLY A 144 -13.16 -2.01 8.75
N ASN A 145 -14.20 -1.26 9.14
CA ASN A 145 -14.35 0.15 8.79
C ASN A 145 -13.36 1.08 9.50
N THR A 146 -12.81 0.64 10.63
CA THR A 146 -11.84 1.40 11.42
C THR A 146 -10.47 0.76 11.28
N HIS A 147 -9.44 1.56 11.04
CA HIS A 147 -8.05 1.12 11.14
C HIS A 147 -7.58 1.21 12.59
N ASP A 148 -7.12 0.09 13.15
CA ASP A 148 -6.41 0.05 14.41
C ASP A 148 -4.97 -0.45 14.17
N GLY A 149 -4.02 0.46 14.32
CA GLY A 149 -2.59 0.18 14.18
C GLY A 149 -1.83 0.20 15.50
N THR A 150 -2.52 0.12 16.65
CA THR A 150 -1.88 0.16 17.98
C THR A 150 -1.14 -1.13 18.32
N GLY A 151 -1.58 -2.25 17.73
CA GLY A 151 -0.94 -3.56 17.86
C GLY A 151 0.15 -3.82 16.81
N LEU A 152 0.91 -4.90 17.03
CA LEU A 152 1.97 -5.34 16.11
C LEU A 152 1.44 -5.77 14.74
N SER A 153 0.18 -6.25 14.70
CA SER A 153 -0.59 -6.44 13.49
C SER A 153 -1.69 -5.38 13.45
N SER A 154 -1.75 -4.60 12.38
CA SER A 154 -2.87 -3.68 12.16
C SER A 154 -4.15 -4.47 11.85
N ILE A 155 -5.29 -3.98 12.33
CA ILE A 155 -6.62 -4.58 12.14
C ILE A 155 -7.49 -3.57 11.37
N GLY A 156 -8.34 -4.08 10.47
CA GLY A 156 -9.24 -3.26 9.65
C GLY A 156 -8.59 -2.74 8.38
N LYS A 157 -8.96 -1.55 7.91
CA LYS A 157 -8.44 -0.99 6.64
C LYS A 157 -6.91 -0.89 6.66
N LEU A 158 -6.28 -1.21 5.55
CA LEU A 158 -4.83 -1.08 5.37
C LEU A 158 -4.47 0.39 5.15
N LYS A 159 -3.56 0.93 5.96
CA LYS A 159 -3.04 2.29 5.80
C LYS A 159 -1.78 2.28 4.94
N ILE A 160 -1.82 2.97 3.81
CA ILE A 160 -0.67 3.14 2.91
C ILE A 160 -0.18 4.58 3.05
N HIS A 161 1.02 4.75 3.57
CA HIS A 161 1.61 6.07 3.82
C HIS A 161 2.62 6.44 2.73
N PHE A 162 2.45 7.62 2.13
CA PHE A 162 3.30 8.11 1.05
C PHE A 162 3.74 9.57 1.20
N GLY A 163 3.14 10.33 2.11
CA GLY A 163 3.52 11.72 2.36
C GLY A 163 4.46 11.92 3.56
N THR A 164 4.61 13.16 4.03
CA THR A 164 5.67 13.55 4.98
C THR A 164 5.16 14.03 6.33
N ALA A 165 3.93 14.54 6.42
CA ALA A 165 3.39 15.18 7.62
C ALA A 165 2.43 14.29 8.46
N ASN A 166 2.26 13.01 8.10
CA ASN A 166 1.32 12.06 8.73
C ASN A 166 -0.10 12.63 8.87
N ASP A 167 -0.55 13.41 7.90
CA ASP A 167 -1.92 13.91 7.78
C ASP A 167 -2.81 12.93 6.99
N SER A 168 -4.01 12.70 7.51
CA SER A 168 -5.06 11.89 6.88
C SER A 168 -5.53 12.38 5.52
N ALA A 169 -5.47 13.69 5.25
CA ALA A 169 -6.00 14.25 4.03
C ALA A 169 -5.00 14.20 2.86
N GLU A 170 -3.70 14.14 3.16
CA GLU A 170 -2.64 14.33 2.18
C GLU A 170 -1.62 13.18 2.14
N ASP A 171 -1.32 12.54 3.28
CA ASP A 171 -0.13 11.70 3.40
C ASP A 171 -0.40 10.19 3.41
N TYR A 172 -1.65 9.76 3.63
CA TYR A 172 -1.98 8.34 3.59
C TYR A 172 -3.38 8.04 3.04
N TYR A 173 -3.50 6.84 2.47
CA TYR A 173 -4.76 6.30 1.94
C TYR A 173 -5.13 5.00 2.65
N TYR A 174 -6.43 4.83 2.93
CA TYR A 174 -6.96 3.59 3.49
C TYR A 174 -7.54 2.70 2.39
N LEU A 175 -6.96 1.52 2.24
CA LEU A 175 -7.49 0.46 1.40
C LEU A 175 -8.36 -0.47 2.25
N GLN A 176 -9.63 -0.61 1.88
CA GLN A 176 -10.54 -1.59 2.47
C GLN A 176 -10.78 -2.69 1.44
N ILE A 177 -10.54 -3.94 1.84
CA ILE A 177 -10.88 -5.11 1.03
C ILE A 177 -11.97 -5.88 1.77
N GLY A 178 -13.09 -6.12 1.09
CA GLY A 178 -14.20 -6.90 1.64
C GLY A 178 -13.81 -8.36 1.86
N ALA A 179 -14.58 -9.07 2.67
CA ALA A 179 -14.46 -10.52 2.75
C ALA A 179 -15.01 -11.15 1.46
N SER A 180 -14.23 -12.02 0.82
CA SER A 180 -14.60 -12.74 -0.41
C SER A 180 -14.68 -14.25 -0.19
N THR A 181 -15.04 -14.66 1.02
CA THR A 181 -15.29 -16.08 1.34
C THR A 181 -16.65 -16.51 0.81
N ALA A 182 -16.87 -17.82 0.60
CA ALA A 182 -18.17 -18.32 0.14
C ALA A 182 -19.32 -17.89 1.07
N SER A 183 -19.08 -17.87 2.39
CA SER A 183 -20.05 -17.37 3.36
C SER A 183 -20.34 -15.87 3.23
N ALA A 184 -19.35 -15.05 2.87
CA ALA A 184 -19.55 -13.61 2.67
C ALA A 184 -20.40 -13.34 1.42
N PHE A 185 -20.25 -14.17 0.39
CA PHE A 185 -21.10 -14.15 -0.82
C PHE A 185 -22.45 -14.85 -0.63
N GLY A 186 -22.71 -15.47 0.52
CA GLY A 186 -23.94 -16.21 0.79
C GLY A 186 -24.07 -17.52 0.02
N VAL A 187 -22.98 -18.08 -0.51
CA VAL A 187 -22.97 -19.31 -1.31
C VAL A 187 -22.40 -20.51 -0.54
N GLY A 188 -22.90 -21.71 -0.84
CA GLY A 188 -22.48 -22.97 -0.23
C GLY A 188 -23.07 -23.27 1.16
N LEU A 189 -22.78 -24.47 1.66
CA LEU A 189 -23.32 -25.04 2.90
C LEU A 189 -22.96 -24.22 4.15
N ALA A 190 -21.81 -23.56 4.15
CA ALA A 190 -21.41 -22.67 5.25
C ALA A 190 -22.36 -21.48 5.42
N ALA A 191 -23.04 -21.06 4.34
CA ALA A 191 -24.10 -20.05 4.36
C ALA A 191 -25.51 -20.65 4.52
N GLY A 192 -25.63 -21.98 4.65
CA GLY A 192 -26.91 -22.69 4.75
C GLY A 192 -27.58 -23.01 3.40
N ASN A 193 -26.89 -22.78 2.28
CA ASN A 193 -27.49 -22.88 0.94
C ASN A 193 -26.99 -24.12 0.18
N SER A 194 -27.94 -24.88 -0.36
CA SER A 194 -27.69 -26.02 -1.27
C SER A 194 -28.50 -25.84 -2.54
N ILE A 195 -28.15 -26.54 -3.62
CA ILE A 195 -28.94 -26.55 -4.86
C ILE A 195 -29.68 -27.90 -5.05
N SER A 196 -29.82 -28.65 -3.96
CA SER A 196 -30.43 -29.98 -3.93
C SER A 196 -31.90 -30.02 -4.38
N THR A 197 -32.60 -28.87 -4.29
CA THR A 197 -34.00 -28.72 -4.75
C THR A 197 -34.11 -27.58 -5.74
N GLN A 198 -35.15 -27.60 -6.57
CA GLN A 198 -35.39 -26.53 -7.56
C GLN A 198 -35.59 -25.17 -6.91
N GLN A 199 -36.30 -25.11 -5.79
CA GLN A 199 -36.50 -23.86 -5.06
C GLN A 199 -35.18 -23.32 -4.55
N LEU A 200 -34.37 -24.15 -3.89
CA LEU A 200 -33.08 -23.71 -3.36
C LEU A 200 -32.09 -23.35 -4.47
N ALA A 201 -32.15 -24.03 -5.62
CA ALA A 201 -31.37 -23.68 -6.80
C ALA A 201 -31.73 -22.29 -7.36
N GLN A 202 -33.02 -21.92 -7.35
CA GLN A 202 -33.47 -20.58 -7.73
C GLN A 202 -33.03 -19.50 -6.73
N GLU A 203 -33.12 -19.80 -5.42
CA GLU A 203 -32.61 -18.91 -4.37
C GLU A 203 -31.09 -18.72 -4.49
N ALA A 204 -30.34 -19.80 -4.76
CA ALA A 204 -28.90 -19.75 -4.99
C ALA A 204 -28.52 -18.93 -6.22
N LEU A 205 -29.29 -18.99 -7.32
CA LEU A 205 -29.07 -18.13 -8.50
C LEU A 205 -29.21 -16.64 -8.17
N ALA A 206 -30.19 -16.27 -7.34
CA ALA A 206 -30.36 -14.89 -6.89
C ALA A 206 -29.15 -14.41 -6.06
N LEU A 207 -28.66 -15.27 -5.16
CA LEU A 207 -27.48 -14.97 -4.32
C LEU A 207 -26.19 -14.86 -5.14
N ILE A 208 -25.98 -15.75 -6.12
CA ILE A 208 -24.81 -15.69 -7.00
C ILE A 208 -24.83 -14.43 -7.87
N ASN A 209 -26.02 -14.01 -8.35
CA ASN A 209 -26.15 -12.74 -9.08
C ASN A 209 -25.94 -11.49 -8.20
N GLN A 210 -26.05 -11.61 -6.88
CA GLN A 210 -25.70 -10.54 -5.95
C GLN A 210 -24.20 -10.56 -5.59
N ALA A 211 -23.55 -11.72 -5.71
CA ALA A 211 -22.14 -11.91 -5.41
C ALA A 211 -21.20 -11.50 -6.55
N ILE A 212 -21.65 -11.64 -7.81
CA ILE A 212 -20.99 -11.13 -9.03
C ILE A 212 -21.32 -9.64 -9.19
#